data_AF-A0A2W4XQ37-F1
#
_entry.id   AF-A0A2W4XQ37-F1
#
_cell.length_a   1.000
_cell.length_b   1.000
_cell.length_c   1.000
_cell.angle_alpha   90.00
_cell.angle_beta   90.00
_cell.angle_gamma   90.00
#
_symmetry.space_group_name_H-M   'P 1'
#
loop_
_entity.id
_entity.type
_entity.pdbx_description
1 polymer ?
#
loop_
_entity_poly.entity_id
_entity_poly.type
_entity_poly.pdbx_seq_one_letter_code
_entity_poly.pdbx_strand_id
1 'polypeptide(L)' 'MPQRLLYISNGHGEDDNSSHVIRSLKAIRPDLEIFALPIVGEGNAYRKLGIPIVGPTYVLPSGGFT' A
#
# COMPACT_ATOMS: atom_id res chain seq x y z
N MET A 1 12.31 0.62 -19.36
CA MET A 1 11.45 1.38 -18.42
C MET A 1 11.29 0.55 -17.17
N PRO A 2 11.33 1.14 -15.96
CA PRO A 2 11.12 0.39 -14.73
C PRO A 2 9.72 -0.24 -14.72
N GLN A 3 9.61 -1.44 -14.18
CA GLN A 3 8.32 -2.11 -14.03
C GLN A 3 7.57 -1.48 -12.85
N ARG A 4 6.30 -1.18 -13.07
CA ARG A 4 5.42 -0.56 -12.06
C ARG A 4 4.56 -1.62 -11.40
N LEU A 5 4.47 -1.57 -10.08
CA LEU A 5 3.68 -2.47 -9.25
C LEU A 5 2.75 -1.69 -8.33
N LEU A 6 1.46 -2.04 -8.35
CA LEU A 6 0.45 -1.46 -7.47
C LEU A 6 0.02 -2.49 -6.42
N TYR A 7 0.13 -2.14 -5.15
CA TYR A 7 -0.48 -2.89 -4.05
C TYR A 7 -1.88 -2.36 -3.79
N ILE A 8 -2.84 -3.26 -3.66
CA ILE A 8 -4.23 -2.94 -3.34
C ILE A 8 -4.59 -3.70 -2.06
N SER A 9 -5.15 -2.99 -1.09
CA SER A 9 -5.51 -3.54 0.22
C SER A 9 -6.86 -3.01 0.67
N ASN A 10 -7.57 -3.81 1.45
CA ASN A 10 -8.91 -3.56 1.95
C ASN A 10 -8.93 -3.36 3.49
N GLY A 11 -7.88 -2.74 4.04
CA GLY A 11 -7.86 -2.37 5.45
C GLY A 11 -6.47 -2.40 6.09
N HIS A 12 -6.43 -1.96 7.35
CA HIS A 12 -5.16 -1.70 8.06
C HIS A 12 -4.27 -2.94 8.21
N GLY A 13 -4.86 -4.11 8.48
CA GLY A 13 -4.07 -5.35 8.61
C GLY A 13 -3.43 -5.79 7.29
N GLU A 14 -4.11 -5.55 6.16
CA GLU A 14 -3.57 -5.83 4.84
C GLU A 14 -2.50 -4.82 4.42
N ASP A 15 -2.67 -3.54 4.80
CA ASP A 15 -1.65 -2.51 4.63
C ASP A 15 -0.34 -2.93 5.33
N ASP A 16 -0.45 -3.35 6.59
CA ASP A 16 0.68 -3.77 7.42
C ASP A 16 1.37 -5.01 6.84
N ASN A 17 0.61 -6.05 6.50
CA ASN A 17 1.17 -7.26 5.89
C ASN A 17 1.87 -6.93 4.55
N SER A 18 1.22 -6.14 3.70
CA SER A 18 1.79 -5.68 2.42
C SER A 18 3.07 -4.87 2.62
N SER A 19 3.16 -4.07 3.69
CA SER A 19 4.33 -3.25 3.99
C SER A 19 5.59 -4.11 4.20
N HIS A 20 5.45 -5.29 4.83
CA HIS A 20 6.55 -6.24 5.01
C HIS A 20 7.00 -6.83 3.68
N VAL A 21 6.06 -7.20 2.81
CA VAL A 21 6.36 -7.72 1.46
C VAL A 21 7.07 -6.65 0.63
N ILE A 22 6.58 -5.40 0.65
CA ILE A 22 7.17 -4.28 -0.08
C ILE A 22 8.61 -4.02 0.36
N ARG A 23 8.89 -4.04 1.67
CA ARG A 23 10.25 -3.85 2.18
C ARG A 23 11.21 -4.90 1.64
N SER A 24 10.83 -6.17 1.69
CA SER A 24 11.65 -7.27 1.15
C SER A 24 11.81 -7.16 -0.37
N LEU A 25 10.73 -6.80 -1.09
CA LEU A 25 10.76 -6.67 -2.54
C LEU A 25 11.68 -5.53 -3.00
N LYS A 26 11.65 -4.37 -2.33
CA LYS A 26 12.56 -3.25 -2.62
C LYS A 26 14.04 -3.63 -2.46
N ALA A 27 14.35 -4.52 -1.51
CA ALA A 27 15.73 -4.99 -1.32
C ALA A 27 16.20 -5.91 -2.46
N ILE A 28 15.30 -6.74 -3.00
CA ILE A 28 15.61 -7.69 -4.08
C ILE A 28 15.55 -7.00 -5.46
N ARG A 29 14.65 -6.03 -5.62
CA ARG A 29 14.33 -5.33 -6.88
C ARG A 29 14.22 -3.82 -6.65
N PRO A 30 15.35 -3.13 -6.45
CA PRO A 30 15.36 -1.68 -6.22
C PRO A 30 14.93 -0.86 -7.45
N ASP A 31 14.88 -1.49 -8.62
CA ASP A 31 14.43 -0.91 -9.89
C ASP A 31 12.90 -0.86 -10.03
N LEU A 32 12.14 -1.48 -9.13
CA LEU A 32 10.68 -1.47 -9.15
C LEU A 32 10.12 -0.13 -8.64
N GLU A 33 9.22 0.44 -9.44
CA GLU A 33 8.38 1.55 -8.99
C GLU A 33 7.13 1.00 -8.31
N ILE A 34 7.03 1.21 -7.00
CA ILE A 34 5.96 0.66 -6.17
C ILE A 34 4.99 1.76 -5.75
N PHE A 35 3.71 1.49 -5.91
CA PHE A 35 2.59 2.32 -5.53
C PHE A 35 1.62 1.53 -4.64
N ALA A 36 0.76 2.21 -3.88
CA ALA A 36 -0.29 1.57 -3.11
C ALA A 36 -1.65 2.28 -3.27
N LEU A 37 -2.73 1.50 -3.25
CA LEU A 37 -4.12 1.94 -3.23
C LEU A 37 -4.81 1.26 -2.03
N PRO A 38 -4.76 1.89 -0.85
CA PRO A 38 -5.48 1.43 0.33
C PRO A 38 -6.94 1.82 0.14
N ILE A 39 -7.76 0.81 -0.08
CA ILE A 39 -9.17 0.97 -0.37
C ILE A 39 -9.91 1.40 0.92
N VAL A 40 -9.50 0.87 2.09
CA VAL A 40 -10.08 1.19 3.40
C VAL A 40 -9.00 1.64 4.37
N GLY A 41 -9.31 2.71 5.10
CA GLY A 41 -8.39 3.36 6.02
C GLY A 41 -7.47 4.33 5.30
N GLU A 42 -6.53 4.88 6.06
CA GLU A 42 -5.68 5.93 5.54
C GLU A 42 -4.57 5.36 4.66
N GLY A 43 -4.07 4.14 4.87
CA GLY A 43 -2.85 3.63 4.21
C GLY A 43 -1.56 3.98 4.94
N ASN A 44 -1.61 4.06 6.28
CA ASN A 44 -0.49 4.55 7.08
C ASN A 44 0.75 3.65 7.02
N ALA A 45 0.59 2.33 6.85
CA ALA A 45 1.72 1.42 6.69
C ALA A 45 2.54 1.74 5.43
N TYR A 46 1.86 2.00 4.30
CA TYR A 46 2.49 2.41 3.05
C TYR A 46 3.18 3.78 3.15
N ARG A 47 2.52 4.77 3.79
CA ARG A 47 3.11 6.10 4.00
C ARG A 47 4.39 6.05 4.85
N LYS A 48 4.40 5.26 5.91
CA LYS A 48 5.60 5.05 6.75
C LYS A 48 6.78 4.48 5.96
N LEU A 49 6.52 3.74 4.88
CA LEU A 49 7.53 3.22 3.95
C LEU A 49 7.87 4.17 2.79
N GLY A 50 7.30 5.38 2.76
CA GLY A 50 7.47 6.33 1.67
C GLY A 50 6.89 5.84 0.34
N ILE A 51 5.87 4.97 0.39
CA ILE A 51 5.19 4.49 -0.82
C ILE A 51 4.12 5.51 -1.22
N PRO A 52 4.14 6.00 -2.47
CA PRO A 52 3.10 6.89 -2.97
C PRO A 52 1.74 6.20 -2.96
N ILE A 53 0.75 6.89 -2.40
CA ILE A 53 -0.65 6.47 -2.47
C ILE A 53 -1.26 6.99 -3.76
N VAL A 54 -1.91 6.08 -4.49
CA VAL A 54 -2.67 6.40 -5.71
C VAL A 54 -4.14 6.46 -5.34
N GLY A 55 -4.82 7.52 -5.74
CA GLY A 55 -6.27 7.67 -5.53
C GLY A 55 -6.68 8.11 -4.11
N PRO A 56 -7.98 8.28 -3.89
CA PRO A 56 -8.52 8.68 -2.59
C PRO A 56 -8.43 7.55 -1.56
N THR A 57 -8.22 7.91 -0.30
CA THR A 57 -8.25 6.99 0.85
C THR A 57 -9.48 7.25 1.68
N TYR A 58 -10.20 6.21 2.08
CA TYR A 58 -11.47 6.34 2.79
C TYR A 58 -11.39 5.76 4.19
N VAL A 59 -11.54 6.62 5.21
CA VAL A 59 -11.73 6.16 6.58
C VAL A 59 -13.20 5.79 6.76
N LEU A 60 -13.48 4.49 6.77
CA LEU A 60 -14.83 3.96 6.96
C LEU A 60 -15.07 3.68 8.46
N PRO A 61 -16.21 4.10 9.04
CA PRO A 61 -16.49 4.02 10.48
C PRO A 61 -16.49 2.60 11.07
N SER A 62 -16.54 1.56 10.24
CA SER A 62 -16.45 0.15 10.66
C SER A 62 -15.26 -0.62 10.05
N GLY A 63 -14.43 0.03 9.23
CA GLY A 63 -13.33 -0.65 8.52
C GLY A 63 -13.77 -1.55 7.35
N GLY A 64 -14.98 -1.37 6.78
CA GLY A 64 -15.42 -2.13 5.61
C GLY A 64 -16.45 -1.38 4.74
N PHE A 65 -16.57 -1.80 3.47
CA PHE A 65 -17.56 -1.28 2.51
C PHE A 65 -18.99 -1.64 2.91
N THR A 66 -19.91 -0.70 2.72
CA THR A 66 -21.35 -0.96 2.67
C THR A 66 -21.85 -0.67 1.27
#